data_AF-A0AAX3JBJ1-F1
#
_entry.id   AF-A0AAX3JBJ1-F1
#
_cell.length_a   1.000
_cell.length_b   1.000
_cell.length_c   1.000
_cell.angle_alpha   90.00
_cell.angle_beta   90.00
_cell.angle_gamma   90.00
#
_symmetry.space_group_name_H-M   'P 1'
#
loop_
_entity.id
_entity.type
_entity.pdbx_description
1 polymer ?
#
loop_
_entity_poly.entity_id
_entity_poly.type
_entity_poly.pdbx_seq_one_letter_code
_entity_poly.pdbx_strand_id
1 'polypeptide(L)'
;MKLGFACKYLNHDGKQFFPFRATTRKRFLSLPHDQRNQLIYEISVTNLNQLYLTLEQLATLPEPLRMMRIGSDLLPLYTVPEATSLFAAFLPELHPLFARCGELARAHQIRLSFHPGQYTVLASDNPDVVSRALEDVEYHTLCACLMGYGKRFQDFKINIHMNGKAGFDGFKRSFGQLSEEARRMLTVENDEISCSLDDVLQAAALCPVVLDIHHHWVKENQFIQPDDARIAAIIASWRGVRPVLHYSISQEGIIPPQGWPDQQQLGVSKSKLRAHSDYYFNDTLNEWALSFQDFDIMCEVKMKNLAREQLYQWAKQQQRIA
;
A
#
# COMPACT_ATOMS: atom_id res chain seq x y z
N MET A 1 -14.79 8.87 5.48
CA MET A 1 -13.65 8.68 4.56
C MET A 1 -12.37 9.06 5.27
N LYS A 2 -11.32 8.25 5.11
CA LYS A 2 -9.94 8.59 5.48
C LYS A 2 -9.12 8.80 4.21
N LEU A 3 -8.23 9.78 4.24
CA LEU A 3 -7.17 10.00 3.26
C LEU A 3 -5.86 9.51 3.88
N GLY A 4 -5.21 8.56 3.23
CA GLY A 4 -3.95 7.96 3.66
C GLY A 4 -2.76 8.45 2.87
N PHE A 5 -1.54 8.14 3.31
CA PHE A 5 -0.31 8.35 2.54
C PHE A 5 0.60 7.13 2.64
N ALA A 6 1.60 7.06 1.74
CA ALA A 6 2.47 5.90 1.62
C ALA A 6 3.91 6.10 2.14
N CYS A 7 4.32 5.21 3.03
CA CYS A 7 5.68 4.88 3.48
C CYS A 7 6.41 5.94 4.31
N LYS A 8 6.45 7.20 3.87
CA LYS A 8 7.30 8.24 4.47
C LYS A 8 6.44 9.40 4.97
N TYR A 9 6.70 9.83 6.20
CA TYR A 9 6.15 11.06 6.76
C TYR A 9 7.15 12.20 6.57
N LEU A 10 6.76 13.23 5.85
CA LEU A 10 7.57 14.40 5.50
C LEU A 10 7.25 15.58 6.42
N ASN A 11 8.28 16.34 6.78
CA ASN A 11 8.13 17.67 7.37
C ASN A 11 7.89 18.74 6.27
N HIS A 12 7.71 20.00 6.67
CA HIS A 12 7.44 21.11 5.73
C HIS A 12 8.56 21.37 4.72
N ASP A 13 9.80 20.95 5.00
CA ASP A 13 10.93 21.03 4.07
C ASP A 13 10.98 19.84 3.09
N GLY A 14 10.02 18.93 3.13
CA GLY A 14 10.01 17.71 2.31
C GLY A 14 10.99 16.64 2.78
N LYS A 15 11.57 16.76 3.99
CA LYS A 15 12.48 15.76 4.57
C LYS A 15 11.70 14.75 5.40
N GLN A 16 12.15 13.49 5.36
CA GLN A 16 11.52 12.43 6.16
C GLN A 16 11.77 12.68 7.65
N PHE A 17 10.69 12.89 8.40
CA PHE A 17 10.77 13.25 9.82
C PHE A 17 11.09 12.03 10.70
N PHE A 18 10.56 10.86 10.32
CA PHE A 18 10.80 9.57 11.00
C PHE A 18 11.41 8.56 10.01
N PRO A 19 12.72 8.66 9.70
CA PRO A 19 13.34 7.86 8.66
C PRO A 19 13.57 6.41 9.08
N PHE A 20 13.06 5.47 8.27
CA PHE A 20 13.47 4.07 8.38
C PHE A 20 14.88 3.92 7.82
N ARG A 21 15.64 3.02 8.42
CA ARG A 21 16.98 2.61 7.98
C ARG A 21 16.87 1.33 7.17
N ALA A 22 17.79 1.18 6.22
CA ALA A 22 17.96 -0.03 5.45
C ALA A 22 19.46 -0.34 5.30
N THR A 23 19.77 -1.59 4.94
CA THR A 23 21.11 -2.01 4.55
C THR A 23 21.03 -2.77 3.23
N THR A 24 22.15 -2.88 2.52
CA THR A 24 22.22 -3.66 1.29
C THR A 24 22.61 -5.10 1.59
N ARG A 25 22.12 -6.03 0.77
CA ARG A 25 22.56 -7.43 0.81
C ARG A 25 24.08 -7.56 0.75
N LYS A 26 24.74 -6.77 -0.12
CA LYS A 26 26.20 -6.75 -0.27
C LYS A 26 26.91 -6.40 1.04
N ARG A 27 26.49 -5.31 1.71
CA ARG A 27 27.09 -4.90 3.00
C ARG A 27 26.83 -5.95 4.07
N PHE A 28 25.60 -6.43 4.18
CA PHE A 28 25.23 -7.45 5.16
C PHE A 28 26.11 -8.70 5.03
N LEU A 29 26.21 -9.27 3.83
CA LEU A 29 26.98 -10.50 3.60
C LEU A 29 28.51 -10.32 3.72
N SER A 30 29.02 -9.09 3.62
CA SER A 30 30.45 -8.83 3.84
C SER A 30 30.87 -8.78 5.31
N LEU A 31 29.92 -8.72 6.26
CA LEU A 31 30.22 -8.57 7.68
C LEU A 31 30.37 -9.94 8.37
N PRO A 32 31.23 -10.03 9.42
CA PRO A 32 31.24 -11.18 10.33
C PRO A 32 29.86 -11.43 10.96
N HIS A 33 29.60 -12.67 11.40
CA HIS A 33 28.30 -13.08 11.94
C HIS A 33 27.77 -12.14 13.04
N ASP A 34 28.58 -11.81 14.04
CA ASP A 34 28.10 -10.98 15.16
C ASP A 34 27.78 -9.54 14.73
N GLN A 35 28.54 -9.01 13.77
CA GLN A 35 28.26 -7.69 13.18
C GLN A 35 27.02 -7.71 12.27
N ARG A 36 26.74 -8.84 11.59
CA ARG A 36 25.48 -9.04 10.86
C ARG A 36 24.29 -8.99 11.82
N ASN A 37 24.37 -9.75 12.91
CA ASN A 37 23.33 -9.82 13.94
C ASN A 37 23.03 -8.43 14.50
N GLN A 38 24.07 -7.73 14.96
CA GLN A 38 23.95 -6.39 15.51
C GLN A 38 23.34 -5.41 14.49
N LEU A 39 23.82 -5.42 13.24
CA LEU A 39 23.36 -4.48 12.21
C LEU A 39 21.85 -4.59 11.94
N ILE A 40 21.34 -5.79 11.67
CA ILE A 40 19.92 -5.94 11.30
C ILE A 40 19.00 -5.81 12.51
N TYR A 41 19.45 -6.19 13.72
CA TYR A 41 18.71 -5.96 14.96
C TYR A 41 18.56 -4.47 15.24
N GLU A 42 19.65 -3.69 15.22
CA GLU A 42 19.62 -2.24 15.48
C GLU A 42 18.76 -1.49 14.45
N ILE A 43 18.83 -1.88 13.17
CA ILE A 43 17.95 -1.33 12.13
C ILE A 43 16.48 -1.63 12.44
N SER A 44 16.16 -2.87 12.81
CA SER A 44 14.77 -3.28 13.12
C SER A 44 14.21 -2.52 14.32
N VAL A 45 14.98 -2.44 15.41
CA VAL A 45 14.61 -1.65 16.60
C VAL A 45 14.43 -0.17 16.25
N THR A 46 15.32 0.40 15.43
CA THR A 46 15.18 1.78 14.96
C THR A 46 13.88 1.95 14.16
N ASN A 47 13.62 1.09 13.18
CA ASN A 47 12.46 1.20 12.29
C ASN A 47 11.15 1.07 13.05
N LEU A 48 11.06 0.17 14.03
CA LEU A 48 9.85 0.02 14.86
C LEU A 48 9.63 1.23 15.77
N ASN A 49 10.68 1.81 16.34
CA ASN A 49 10.53 3.06 17.10
C ASN A 49 10.13 4.24 16.19
N GLN A 50 10.67 4.33 14.98
CA GLN A 50 10.28 5.38 14.02
C GLN A 50 8.86 5.18 13.50
N LEU A 51 8.42 3.94 13.31
CA LEU A 51 7.01 3.63 13.02
C LEU A 51 6.12 4.11 14.16
N TYR A 52 6.46 3.79 15.41
CA TYR A 52 5.69 4.23 16.58
C TYR A 52 5.57 5.76 16.62
N LEU A 53 6.67 6.50 16.45
CA LEU A 53 6.65 7.98 16.41
C LEU A 53 5.78 8.52 15.27
N THR A 54 5.79 7.86 14.10
CA THR A 54 4.89 8.21 12.98
C THR A 54 3.42 8.01 13.37
N LEU A 55 3.11 6.91 14.06
CA LEU A 55 1.76 6.61 14.52
C LEU A 55 1.30 7.57 15.62
N GLU A 56 2.18 8.00 16.53
CA GLU A 56 1.90 9.05 17.51
C GLU A 56 1.56 10.37 16.81
N GLN A 57 2.34 10.75 15.80
CA GLN A 57 2.05 11.95 15.01
C GLN A 57 0.68 11.83 14.33
N LEU A 58 0.36 10.70 13.72
CA LEU A 58 -0.95 10.44 13.11
C LEU A 58 -2.11 10.50 14.13
N ALA A 59 -1.90 10.00 15.35
CA ALA A 59 -2.89 10.03 16.42
C ALA A 59 -3.30 11.46 16.81
N THR A 60 -2.43 12.45 16.61
CA THR A 60 -2.75 13.88 16.85
C THR A 60 -3.62 14.51 15.76
N LEU A 61 -3.67 13.91 14.56
CA LEU A 61 -4.41 14.46 13.43
C LEU A 61 -5.92 14.16 13.55
N PRO A 62 -6.78 14.90 12.84
CA PRO A 62 -8.18 14.54 12.66
C PRO A 62 -8.35 13.12 12.11
N GLU A 63 -9.44 12.43 12.47
CA GLU A 63 -9.68 11.04 12.06
C GLU A 63 -9.59 10.81 10.53
N PRO A 64 -10.08 11.71 9.66
CA PRO A 64 -9.91 11.57 8.21
C PRO A 64 -8.46 11.52 7.74
N LEU A 65 -7.47 11.88 8.55
CA LEU A 65 -6.04 11.80 8.20
C LEU A 65 -5.31 10.63 8.88
N ARG A 66 -6.04 9.72 9.54
CA ARG A 66 -5.49 8.56 10.27
C ARG A 66 -5.45 7.30 9.41
N MET A 67 -4.69 7.35 8.32
CA MET A 67 -4.44 6.19 7.46
C MET A 67 -3.02 6.24 6.89
N MET A 68 -2.34 5.10 6.85
CA MET A 68 -0.97 5.01 6.34
C MET A 68 -0.70 3.63 5.73
N ARG A 69 0.04 3.61 4.61
CA ARG A 69 0.75 2.42 4.14
C ARG A 69 2.15 2.41 4.75
N ILE A 70 2.47 1.39 5.54
CA ILE A 70 3.79 1.23 6.15
C ILE A 70 4.78 0.78 5.06
N GLY A 71 6.03 1.26 5.13
CA GLY A 71 7.08 0.79 4.23
C GLY A 71 7.49 -0.66 4.54
N SER A 72 7.83 -1.43 3.51
CA SER A 72 8.19 -2.86 3.64
C SER A 72 9.48 -3.12 4.41
N ASP A 73 10.35 -2.13 4.58
CA ASP A 73 11.68 -2.31 5.19
C ASP A 73 11.70 -2.34 6.73
N LEU A 74 10.61 -2.73 7.41
CA LEU A 74 10.60 -2.81 8.88
C LEU A 74 11.67 -3.76 9.40
N LEU A 75 11.75 -4.97 8.83
CA LEU A 75 12.80 -5.94 9.08
C LEU A 75 13.67 -6.03 7.82
N PRO A 76 14.90 -5.47 7.83
CA PRO A 76 15.71 -5.38 6.62
C PRO A 76 16.16 -6.77 6.16
N LEU A 77 16.10 -7.00 4.85
CA LEU A 77 16.56 -8.24 4.22
C LEU A 77 15.84 -9.51 4.72
N TYR A 78 14.62 -9.41 5.24
CA TYR A 78 13.92 -10.55 5.86
C TYR A 78 13.86 -11.82 5.00
N THR A 79 13.75 -11.68 3.67
CA THR A 79 13.72 -12.79 2.70
C THR A 79 15.11 -13.25 2.22
N VAL A 80 16.18 -12.75 2.84
CA VAL A 80 17.54 -13.27 2.63
C VAL A 80 17.80 -14.38 3.66
N PRO A 81 18.12 -15.63 3.25
CA PRO A 81 18.21 -16.78 4.16
C PRO A 81 19.08 -16.55 5.40
N GLU A 82 20.24 -15.91 5.24
CA GLU A 82 21.15 -15.61 6.35
C GLU A 82 20.63 -14.55 7.32
N ALA A 83 19.65 -13.74 6.91
CA ALA A 83 18.95 -12.81 7.79
C ALA A 83 17.72 -13.46 8.42
N THR A 84 16.95 -14.25 7.67
CA THR A 84 15.76 -14.97 8.16
C THR A 84 16.09 -15.83 9.39
N SER A 85 17.21 -16.54 9.36
CA SER A 85 17.65 -17.38 10.48
C SER A 85 17.92 -16.59 11.76
N LEU A 86 18.29 -15.32 11.64
CA LEU A 86 18.61 -14.44 12.77
C LEU A 86 17.35 -13.84 13.39
N PHE A 87 16.35 -13.51 12.57
CA PHE A 87 15.11 -12.91 13.05
C PHE A 87 14.37 -13.80 14.05
N ALA A 88 14.44 -15.12 13.90
CA ALA A 88 13.86 -16.06 14.86
C ALA A 88 14.34 -15.80 16.31
N ALA A 89 15.62 -15.45 16.49
CA ALA A 89 16.19 -15.11 17.80
C ALA A 89 15.77 -13.71 18.29
N PHE A 90 15.52 -12.77 17.37
CA PHE A 90 15.17 -11.38 17.71
C PHE A 90 13.68 -11.19 18.01
N LEU A 91 12.82 -12.07 17.49
CA LEU A 91 11.36 -11.92 17.59
C LEU A 91 10.84 -11.70 19.02
N PRO A 92 11.32 -12.39 20.07
CA PRO A 92 10.87 -12.13 21.44
C PRO A 92 11.10 -10.69 21.91
N GLU A 93 12.21 -10.06 21.47
CA GLU A 93 12.55 -8.68 21.81
C GLU A 93 11.88 -7.65 20.90
N LEU A 94 11.70 -7.99 19.62
CA LEU A 94 11.03 -7.10 18.65
C LEU A 94 9.51 -7.10 18.82
N HIS A 95 8.92 -8.19 19.32
CA HIS A 95 7.47 -8.33 19.45
C HIS A 95 6.84 -7.22 20.32
N PRO A 96 7.35 -6.87 21.52
CA PRO A 96 6.83 -5.72 22.28
C PRO A 96 6.82 -4.40 21.50
N LEU A 97 7.81 -4.18 20.60
CA LEU A 97 7.88 -2.98 19.77
C LEU A 97 6.84 -2.98 18.65
N PHE A 98 6.56 -4.14 18.04
CA PHE A 98 5.45 -4.28 17.11
C PHE A 98 4.09 -4.13 17.81
N ALA A 99 3.93 -4.79 18.97
CA ALA A 99 2.68 -4.80 19.73
C ALA A 99 2.25 -3.38 20.10
N ARG A 100 3.17 -2.56 20.66
CA ARG A 100 2.86 -1.15 20.98
C ARG A 100 2.46 -0.32 19.76
N CYS A 101 3.04 -0.58 18.57
CA CYS A 101 2.65 0.10 17.35
C CYS A 101 1.21 -0.24 16.96
N GLY A 102 0.86 -1.53 17.00
CA GLY A 102 -0.49 -1.96 16.67
C GLY A 102 -1.54 -1.56 17.71
N GLU A 103 -1.19 -1.58 19.01
CA GLU A 103 -2.05 -1.09 20.10
C GLU A 103 -2.37 0.39 19.91
N LEU A 104 -1.36 1.23 19.68
CA LEU A 104 -1.54 2.65 19.42
C LEU A 104 -2.41 2.88 18.17
N ALA A 105 -2.14 2.17 17.08
CA ALA A 105 -2.91 2.28 15.85
C ALA A 105 -4.39 1.94 16.06
N ARG A 106 -4.69 0.83 16.75
CA ARG A 106 -6.08 0.46 17.07
C ARG A 106 -6.76 1.45 18.01
N ALA A 107 -6.06 1.90 19.05
CA ALA A 107 -6.59 2.86 20.02
C ALA A 107 -7.00 4.19 19.38
N HIS A 108 -6.26 4.65 18.37
CA HIS A 108 -6.52 5.91 17.66
C HIS A 108 -7.24 5.74 16.32
N GLN A 109 -7.70 4.52 16.01
CA GLN A 109 -8.38 4.16 14.76
C GLN A 109 -7.55 4.50 13.50
N ILE A 110 -6.24 4.30 13.56
CA ILE A 110 -5.33 4.47 12.43
C ILE A 110 -5.46 3.24 11.51
N ARG A 111 -5.90 3.46 10.27
CA ARG A 111 -6.01 2.40 9.27
C ARG A 111 -4.65 2.12 8.64
N LEU A 112 -4.15 0.90 8.79
CA LEU A 112 -2.82 0.51 8.33
C LEU A 112 -2.87 -0.47 7.17
N SER A 113 -1.81 -0.43 6.35
CA SER A 113 -1.64 -1.36 5.25
C SER A 113 -0.17 -1.57 4.89
N PHE A 114 0.11 -2.64 4.16
CA PHE A 114 1.34 -2.85 3.39
C PHE A 114 1.02 -2.91 1.90
N HIS A 115 2.05 -2.66 1.09
CA HIS A 115 2.03 -3.01 -0.33
C HIS A 115 3.41 -3.59 -0.69
N PRO A 116 3.56 -4.93 -0.68
CA PRO A 116 4.75 -5.60 -1.17
C PRO A 116 5.13 -5.09 -2.58
N GLY A 117 6.42 -5.11 -2.90
CA GLY A 117 6.93 -4.49 -4.12
C GLY A 117 6.52 -5.20 -5.41
N GLN A 118 6.86 -4.60 -6.55
CA GLN A 118 6.53 -5.10 -7.91
C GLN A 118 7.00 -6.53 -8.24
N TYR A 119 7.89 -7.10 -7.41
CA TYR A 119 8.41 -8.46 -7.60
C TYR A 119 7.52 -9.53 -6.96
N THR A 120 6.48 -9.13 -6.23
CA THR A 120 5.56 -10.03 -5.53
C THR A 120 4.40 -10.38 -6.43
N VAL A 121 4.65 -11.36 -7.30
CA VAL A 121 3.79 -11.75 -8.42
C VAL A 121 3.21 -13.14 -8.19
N LEU A 122 2.08 -13.23 -7.48
CA LEU A 122 1.44 -14.52 -7.16
C LEU A 122 0.85 -15.23 -8.40
N ALA A 123 0.57 -14.51 -9.48
CA ALA A 123 0.09 -15.06 -10.75
C ALA A 123 1.21 -15.33 -11.78
N SER A 124 2.47 -15.47 -11.33
CA SER A 124 3.58 -15.82 -12.22
C SER A 124 3.43 -17.24 -12.77
N ASP A 125 3.90 -17.45 -14.01
CA ASP A 125 4.09 -18.77 -14.61
C ASP A 125 5.42 -19.44 -14.19
N ASN A 126 6.28 -18.70 -13.48
CA ASN A 126 7.53 -19.21 -12.93
C ASN A 126 7.34 -19.62 -11.45
N PRO A 127 7.50 -20.91 -11.09
CA PRO A 127 7.36 -21.39 -9.72
C PRO A 127 8.28 -20.70 -8.70
N ASP A 128 9.50 -20.32 -9.09
CA ASP A 128 10.45 -19.65 -8.19
C ASP A 128 9.98 -18.24 -7.84
N VAL A 129 9.35 -17.54 -8.80
CA VAL A 129 8.75 -16.22 -8.57
C VAL A 129 7.56 -16.35 -7.64
N VAL A 130 6.71 -17.37 -7.84
CA VAL A 130 5.58 -17.65 -6.94
C VAL A 130 6.08 -17.94 -5.52
N SER A 131 7.10 -18.79 -5.36
CA SER A 131 7.65 -19.12 -4.04
C SER A 131 8.15 -17.88 -3.29
N ARG A 132 8.85 -16.96 -3.98
CA ARG A 132 9.32 -15.71 -3.38
C ARG A 132 8.19 -14.73 -3.08
N ALA A 133 7.17 -14.69 -3.93
CA ALA A 133 6.00 -13.85 -3.72
C ALA A 133 5.18 -14.34 -2.51
N LEU A 134 5.05 -15.65 -2.30
CA LEU A 134 4.46 -16.23 -1.10
C LEU A 134 5.26 -15.83 0.14
N GLU A 135 6.58 -15.98 0.12
CA GLU A 135 7.46 -15.58 1.22
C GLU A 135 7.33 -14.08 1.55
N ASP A 136 7.28 -13.21 0.54
CA ASP A 136 7.13 -11.77 0.76
C ASP A 136 5.75 -11.41 1.35
N VAL A 137 4.67 -12.06 0.91
CA VAL A 137 3.34 -11.88 1.51
C VAL A 137 3.31 -12.38 2.96
N GLU A 138 3.93 -13.53 3.26
CA GLU A 138 3.99 -14.08 4.62
C GLU A 138 4.85 -13.20 5.54
N TYR A 139 5.92 -12.60 5.03
CA TYR A 139 6.70 -11.60 5.79
C TYR A 139 5.84 -10.41 6.22
N HIS A 140 5.09 -9.81 5.29
CA HIS A 140 4.22 -8.68 5.61
C HIS A 140 3.07 -9.10 6.54
N THR A 141 2.58 -10.33 6.39
CA THR A 141 1.57 -10.95 7.27
C THR A 141 2.12 -11.11 8.68
N LEU A 142 3.34 -11.64 8.84
CA LEU A 142 4.01 -11.75 10.13
C LEU A 142 4.14 -10.39 10.82
N CYS A 143 4.60 -9.36 10.10
CA CYS A 143 4.68 -8.00 10.65
C CYS A 143 3.32 -7.51 11.17
N ALA A 144 2.25 -7.70 10.40
CA ALA A 144 0.90 -7.32 10.81
C ALA A 144 0.40 -8.13 12.02
N CYS A 145 0.67 -9.44 12.06
CA CYS A 145 0.31 -10.31 13.17
C CYS A 145 1.05 -9.95 14.46
N LEU A 146 2.34 -9.59 14.39
CA LEU A 146 3.11 -9.10 15.54
C LEU A 146 2.57 -7.75 16.06
N MET A 147 1.97 -6.95 15.18
CA MET A 147 1.23 -5.76 15.59
C MET A 147 -0.16 -6.11 16.18
N GLY A 148 -0.60 -7.36 16.13
CA GLY A 148 -1.86 -7.84 16.68
C GLY A 148 -3.04 -7.86 15.69
N TYR A 149 -2.77 -7.79 14.39
CA TYR A 149 -3.76 -7.94 13.30
C TYR A 149 -3.85 -9.39 12.78
N GLY A 150 -4.63 -9.61 11.73
CA GLY A 150 -4.88 -10.95 11.17
C GLY A 150 -5.95 -11.74 11.94
N LYS A 151 -6.63 -11.09 12.89
CA LYS A 151 -7.64 -11.71 13.76
C LYS A 151 -9.03 -11.65 13.16
N ARG A 152 -9.30 -10.63 12.35
CA ARG A 152 -10.58 -10.42 11.65
C ARG A 152 -10.33 -10.11 10.19
N PHE A 153 -11.33 -10.40 9.35
CA PHE A 153 -11.25 -10.10 7.92
C PHE A 153 -10.96 -8.61 7.70
N GLN A 154 -9.89 -8.32 6.98
CA GLN A 154 -9.47 -6.95 6.63
C GLN A 154 -9.32 -5.99 7.83
N ASP A 155 -8.91 -6.50 9.00
CA ASP A 155 -8.46 -5.65 10.11
C ASP A 155 -7.10 -4.97 9.82
N PHE A 156 -6.38 -5.48 8.81
CA PHE A 156 -5.22 -4.88 8.17
C PHE A 156 -5.24 -5.26 6.68
N LYS A 157 -4.64 -4.43 5.82
CA LYS A 157 -4.62 -4.64 4.36
C LYS A 157 -3.21 -4.92 3.85
N ILE A 158 -3.01 -6.00 3.11
CA ILE A 158 -1.76 -6.30 2.39
C ILE A 158 -2.08 -6.31 0.89
N ASN A 159 -1.70 -5.26 0.19
CA ASN A 159 -2.10 -5.03 -1.19
C ASN A 159 -1.04 -5.48 -2.19
N ILE A 160 -1.41 -6.22 -3.22
CA ILE A 160 -0.53 -6.56 -4.33
C ILE A 160 -1.23 -6.30 -5.67
N HIS A 161 -0.47 -6.15 -6.75
CA HIS A 161 -1.05 -6.26 -8.09
C HIS A 161 -1.32 -7.73 -8.43
N MET A 162 -2.37 -8.00 -9.20
CA MET A 162 -2.66 -9.35 -9.70
C MET A 162 -2.04 -9.60 -11.09
N ASN A 163 -0.84 -9.05 -11.32
CA ASN A 163 -0.12 -9.23 -12.56
C ASN A 163 0.49 -10.65 -12.65
N GLY A 164 0.74 -11.12 -13.87
CA GLY A 164 1.42 -12.38 -14.14
C GLY A 164 0.76 -13.22 -15.24
N LYS A 165 1.58 -14.02 -15.94
CA LYS A 165 1.14 -14.77 -17.13
C LYS A 165 0.22 -15.94 -16.84
N ALA A 166 0.19 -16.45 -15.60
CA ALA A 166 -0.71 -17.53 -15.21
C ALA A 166 -2.14 -17.03 -14.91
N GLY A 167 -2.37 -15.72 -14.91
CA GLY A 167 -3.69 -15.11 -14.74
C GLY A 167 -4.37 -15.45 -13.43
N PHE A 168 -5.71 -15.33 -13.41
CA PHE A 168 -6.51 -15.60 -12.22
C PHE A 168 -6.36 -17.03 -11.70
N ASP A 169 -6.27 -18.04 -12.58
CA ASP A 169 -6.08 -19.43 -12.15
C ASP A 169 -4.75 -19.64 -11.44
N GLY A 170 -3.68 -18.99 -11.92
CA GLY A 170 -2.39 -18.96 -11.24
C GLY A 170 -2.49 -18.30 -9.87
N PHE A 171 -3.09 -17.11 -9.81
CA PHE A 171 -3.35 -16.40 -8.56
C PHE A 171 -4.13 -17.27 -7.57
N LYS A 172 -5.24 -17.89 -7.99
CA LYS A 172 -6.09 -18.73 -7.14
C LYS A 172 -5.34 -19.91 -6.54
N ARG A 173 -4.46 -20.56 -7.32
CA ARG A 173 -3.58 -21.65 -6.80
C ARG A 173 -2.59 -21.15 -5.77
N SER A 174 -1.93 -20.01 -6.02
CA SER A 174 -0.97 -19.41 -5.10
C SER A 174 -1.65 -18.89 -3.82
N PHE A 175 -2.80 -18.24 -3.96
CA PHE A 175 -3.62 -17.76 -2.85
C PHE A 175 -4.00 -18.90 -1.90
N GLY A 176 -4.32 -20.09 -2.43
CA GLY A 176 -4.63 -21.27 -1.64
C GLY A 176 -3.47 -21.80 -0.77
N GLN A 177 -2.23 -21.37 -1.03
CA GLN A 177 -1.04 -21.76 -0.26
C GLN A 177 -0.70 -20.80 0.88
N LEU A 178 -1.32 -19.61 0.89
CA LEU A 178 -1.12 -18.61 1.93
C LEU A 178 -1.75 -19.05 3.26
N SER A 179 -1.14 -18.60 4.36
CA SER A 179 -1.69 -18.73 5.71
C SER A 179 -3.10 -18.15 5.82
N GLU A 180 -3.84 -18.56 6.85
CA GLU A 180 -5.19 -18.03 7.04
C GLU A 180 -5.15 -16.51 7.32
N GLU A 181 -4.18 -16.06 8.10
CA GLU A 181 -3.90 -14.66 8.39
C GLU A 181 -3.60 -13.87 7.12
N ALA A 182 -2.72 -14.38 6.25
CA ALA A 182 -2.42 -13.75 4.98
C ALA A 182 -3.67 -13.63 4.11
N ARG A 183 -4.47 -14.72 3.97
CA ARG A 183 -5.71 -14.70 3.19
C ARG A 183 -6.77 -13.76 3.75
N ARG A 184 -6.82 -13.55 5.08
CA ARG A 184 -7.74 -12.58 5.71
C ARG A 184 -7.38 -11.12 5.39
N MET A 185 -6.10 -10.83 5.14
CA MET A 185 -5.57 -9.47 4.97
C MET A 185 -5.19 -9.12 3.54
N LEU A 186 -4.95 -10.10 2.66
CA LEU A 186 -4.54 -9.86 1.29
C LEU A 186 -5.65 -9.13 0.50
N THR A 187 -5.26 -8.17 -0.32
CA THR A 187 -6.09 -7.52 -1.35
C THR A 187 -5.33 -7.50 -2.67
N VAL A 188 -6.08 -7.43 -3.76
CA VAL A 188 -5.52 -7.32 -5.11
C VAL A 188 -5.98 -6.04 -5.79
N GLU A 189 -5.11 -5.45 -6.60
CA GLU A 189 -5.34 -4.18 -7.29
C GLU A 189 -5.14 -4.30 -8.79
N ASN A 190 -5.89 -3.51 -9.56
CA ASN A 190 -5.66 -3.33 -11.00
C ASN A 190 -4.36 -2.57 -11.28
N ASP A 191 -3.77 -2.81 -12.45
CA ASP A 191 -2.56 -2.14 -12.89
C ASP A 191 -2.73 -1.55 -14.29
N GLU A 192 -1.82 -0.66 -14.66
CA GLU A 192 -1.91 0.17 -15.86
C GLU A 192 -1.46 -0.51 -17.16
N ILE A 193 -0.90 -1.72 -17.07
CA ILE A 193 -0.31 -2.46 -18.20
C ILE A 193 -0.97 -3.82 -18.39
N SER A 194 -0.84 -4.70 -17.40
CA SER A 194 -1.09 -6.13 -17.48
C SER A 194 -2.52 -6.48 -17.07
N CYS A 195 -2.99 -6.05 -15.89
CA CYS A 195 -4.24 -6.54 -15.30
C CYS A 195 -5.32 -5.43 -15.22
N SER A 196 -6.39 -5.55 -16.03
CA SER A 196 -7.54 -4.62 -15.98
C SER A 196 -8.33 -4.78 -14.70
N LEU A 197 -9.24 -3.83 -14.41
CA LEU A 197 -10.20 -3.99 -13.31
C LEU A 197 -11.05 -5.27 -13.49
N ASP A 198 -11.47 -5.57 -14.70
CA ASP A 198 -12.30 -6.74 -14.99
C ASP A 198 -11.54 -8.05 -14.74
N ASP A 199 -10.22 -8.05 -14.99
CA ASP A 199 -9.35 -9.17 -14.64
C ASP A 199 -9.29 -9.37 -13.13
N VAL A 200 -9.05 -8.30 -12.35
CA VAL A 200 -8.91 -8.39 -10.89
C VAL A 200 -10.22 -8.76 -10.19
N LEU A 201 -11.36 -8.37 -10.76
CA LEU A 201 -12.68 -8.73 -10.22
C LEU A 201 -12.93 -10.23 -10.17
N GLN A 202 -12.22 -11.04 -10.96
CA GLN A 202 -12.28 -12.51 -10.86
C GLN A 202 -11.87 -13.01 -9.46
N ALA A 203 -11.03 -12.26 -8.75
CA ALA A 203 -10.59 -12.57 -7.40
C ALA A 203 -11.53 -12.12 -6.28
N ALA A 204 -12.61 -11.40 -6.56
CA ALA A 204 -13.51 -10.81 -5.56
C ALA A 204 -14.11 -11.83 -4.57
N ALA A 205 -14.27 -13.08 -4.99
CA ALA A 205 -14.72 -14.16 -4.12
C ALA A 205 -13.63 -14.65 -3.15
N LEU A 206 -12.35 -14.53 -3.53
CA LEU A 206 -11.20 -14.97 -2.72
C LEU A 206 -10.81 -13.88 -1.72
N CYS A 207 -10.61 -12.65 -2.20
CA CYS A 207 -10.16 -11.51 -1.40
C CYS A 207 -10.72 -10.18 -1.94
N PRO A 208 -10.64 -9.08 -1.16
CA PRO A 208 -11.12 -7.78 -1.62
C PRO A 208 -10.30 -7.22 -2.79
N VAL A 209 -11.00 -6.51 -3.66
CA VAL A 209 -10.40 -5.75 -4.76
C VAL A 209 -10.19 -4.31 -4.32
N VAL A 210 -9.00 -3.78 -4.60
CA VAL A 210 -8.65 -2.36 -4.46
C VAL A 210 -8.68 -1.76 -5.87
N LEU A 211 -9.46 -0.71 -6.03
CA LEU A 211 -9.47 0.06 -7.27
C LEU A 211 -8.38 1.12 -7.19
N ASP A 212 -7.43 1.09 -8.11
CA ASP A 212 -6.63 2.26 -8.47
C ASP A 212 -7.24 2.94 -9.69
N ILE A 213 -7.82 4.12 -9.45
CA ILE A 213 -8.52 4.86 -10.49
C ILE A 213 -7.56 5.47 -11.50
N HIS A 214 -6.32 5.78 -11.11
CA HIS A 214 -5.29 6.28 -12.01
C HIS A 214 -4.82 5.19 -12.96
N HIS A 215 -4.51 3.99 -12.45
CA HIS A 215 -4.18 2.82 -13.25
C HIS A 215 -5.30 2.46 -14.21
N HIS A 216 -6.55 2.54 -13.76
CA HIS A 216 -7.72 2.31 -14.61
C HIS A 216 -7.76 3.29 -15.79
N TRP A 217 -7.60 4.59 -15.51
CA TRP A 217 -7.53 5.60 -16.58
C TRP A 217 -6.34 5.33 -17.51
N VAL A 218 -5.11 5.15 -17.01
CA VAL A 218 -3.94 4.89 -17.87
C VAL A 218 -4.12 3.62 -18.73
N LYS A 219 -4.80 2.61 -18.22
CA LYS A 219 -5.04 1.38 -18.98
C LYS A 219 -6.11 1.56 -20.06
N GLU A 220 -7.27 2.11 -19.69
CA GLU A 220 -8.50 2.10 -20.51
C GLU A 220 -8.84 3.45 -21.18
N ASN A 221 -8.09 4.51 -20.86
CA ASN A 221 -8.42 5.91 -21.20
C ASN A 221 -9.85 6.30 -20.77
N GLN A 222 -10.30 5.79 -19.62
CA GLN A 222 -11.62 6.01 -19.08
C GLN A 222 -11.56 6.43 -17.60
N PHE A 223 -12.35 7.45 -17.25
CA PHE A 223 -12.60 7.81 -15.86
C PHE A 223 -13.79 7.01 -15.32
N ILE A 224 -13.51 5.93 -14.60
CA ILE A 224 -14.54 5.13 -13.93
C ILE A 224 -15.33 6.00 -12.94
N GLN A 225 -16.65 5.85 -12.91
CA GLN A 225 -17.53 6.65 -12.05
C GLN A 225 -17.97 5.85 -10.81
N PRO A 226 -18.33 6.50 -9.69
CA PRO A 226 -18.79 5.81 -8.48
C PRO A 226 -20.04 4.95 -8.67
N ASP A 227 -20.86 5.23 -9.69
CA ASP A 227 -22.09 4.50 -10.03
C ASP A 227 -21.87 3.38 -11.06
N ASP A 228 -20.62 3.13 -11.50
CA ASP A 228 -20.29 1.99 -12.36
C ASP A 228 -20.62 0.67 -11.63
N ALA A 229 -21.25 -0.27 -12.34
CA ALA A 229 -21.69 -1.55 -11.77
C ALA A 229 -20.55 -2.34 -11.10
N ARG A 230 -19.31 -2.15 -11.55
CA ARG A 230 -18.11 -2.78 -10.97
C ARG A 230 -17.78 -2.25 -9.58
N ILE A 231 -18.16 -1.00 -9.26
CA ILE A 231 -17.97 -0.42 -7.93
C ILE A 231 -18.79 -1.18 -6.88
N ALA A 232 -20.02 -1.58 -7.22
CA ALA A 232 -20.83 -2.41 -6.33
C ALA A 232 -20.18 -3.78 -6.05
N ALA A 233 -19.58 -4.40 -7.08
CA ALA A 233 -18.84 -5.65 -6.94
C ALA A 233 -17.59 -5.48 -6.07
N ILE A 234 -16.85 -4.38 -6.23
CA ILE A 234 -15.73 -4.03 -5.34
C ILE A 234 -16.23 -3.90 -3.92
N ILE A 235 -17.23 -3.06 -3.63
CA ILE A 235 -17.76 -2.86 -2.27
C ILE A 235 -18.18 -4.19 -1.64
N ALA A 236 -18.88 -5.05 -2.39
CA ALA A 236 -19.29 -6.37 -1.93
C ALA A 236 -18.10 -7.27 -1.55
N SER A 237 -16.99 -7.22 -2.29
CA SER A 237 -15.77 -8.01 -2.01
C SER A 237 -15.13 -7.70 -0.64
N TRP A 238 -15.41 -6.51 -0.08
CA TRP A 238 -14.95 -6.11 1.26
C TRP A 238 -15.85 -6.56 2.41
N ARG A 239 -16.99 -7.19 2.11
CA ARG A 239 -17.83 -7.92 3.09
C ARG A 239 -18.22 -7.06 4.31
N GLY A 240 -18.59 -5.80 4.04
CA GLY A 240 -19.00 -4.83 5.07
C GLY A 240 -17.86 -4.03 5.71
N VAL A 241 -16.60 -4.37 5.43
CA VAL A 241 -15.47 -3.49 5.75
C VAL A 241 -15.43 -2.36 4.73
N ARG A 242 -15.20 -1.12 5.17
CA ARG A 242 -15.09 0.03 4.26
C ARG A 242 -13.96 -0.20 3.24
N PRO A 243 -14.21 -0.15 1.93
CA PRO A 243 -13.16 -0.36 0.93
C PRO A 243 -12.02 0.66 0.95
N VAL A 244 -10.90 0.31 0.32
CA VAL A 244 -9.81 1.25 0.00
C VAL A 244 -9.70 1.41 -1.51
N LEU A 245 -9.58 2.67 -1.94
CA LEU A 245 -9.27 3.10 -3.29
C LEU A 245 -7.89 3.74 -3.31
N HIS A 246 -7.15 3.61 -4.40
CA HIS A 246 -5.87 4.29 -4.62
C HIS A 246 -6.06 5.44 -5.58
N TYR A 247 -5.48 6.58 -5.25
CA TYR A 247 -5.60 7.80 -6.03
C TYR A 247 -4.23 8.41 -6.30
N SER A 248 -3.91 8.53 -7.59
CA SER A 248 -2.81 9.35 -8.11
C SER A 248 -3.25 10.12 -9.35
N ILE A 249 -2.39 11.01 -9.82
CA ILE A 249 -2.51 11.68 -11.12
C ILE A 249 -1.14 11.72 -11.80
N SER A 250 -1.14 11.86 -13.13
CA SER A 250 0.09 12.01 -13.90
C SER A 250 0.89 13.23 -13.47
N GLN A 251 2.21 13.14 -13.64
CA GLN A 251 3.15 14.21 -13.35
C GLN A 251 2.76 15.56 -13.96
N GLU A 252 3.08 16.62 -13.22
CA GLU A 252 2.95 18.02 -13.63
C GLU A 252 3.53 18.24 -15.03
N GLY A 253 2.78 18.95 -15.88
CA GLY A 253 3.14 19.22 -17.27
C GLY A 253 2.77 18.12 -18.27
N ILE A 254 2.35 16.93 -17.82
CA ILE A 254 1.80 15.89 -18.70
C ILE A 254 0.30 16.09 -18.93
N ILE A 255 -0.44 16.43 -17.88
CA ILE A 255 -1.89 16.67 -17.93
C ILE A 255 -2.19 18.14 -17.57
N PRO A 256 -3.32 18.72 -18.04
CA PRO A 256 -3.70 20.07 -17.68
C PRO A 256 -4.03 20.18 -16.17
N PRO A 257 -3.97 21.40 -15.59
CA PRO A 257 -4.33 21.64 -14.19
C PRO A 257 -5.84 21.58 -13.91
N GLN A 258 -6.67 21.38 -14.93
CA GLN A 258 -8.12 21.26 -14.81
C GLN A 258 -8.68 20.46 -15.99
N GLY A 259 -9.86 19.91 -15.80
CA GLY A 259 -10.55 19.10 -16.80
C GLY A 259 -10.07 17.66 -16.87
N TRP A 260 -10.65 16.93 -17.83
CA TRP A 260 -10.46 15.50 -18.02
C TRP A 260 -9.47 15.25 -19.17
N PRO A 261 -8.20 14.90 -18.89
CA PRO A 261 -7.23 14.63 -19.94
C PRO A 261 -7.62 13.39 -20.76
N ASP A 262 -7.59 13.54 -22.09
CA ASP A 262 -7.69 12.44 -23.04
C ASP A 262 -6.31 12.01 -23.53
N GLN A 263 -5.96 10.73 -23.38
CA GLN A 263 -4.62 10.23 -23.70
C GLN A 263 -4.29 10.31 -25.19
N GLN A 264 -5.27 10.21 -26.09
CA GLN A 264 -5.04 10.28 -27.52
C GLN A 264 -4.61 11.69 -27.92
N GLN A 265 -5.18 12.72 -27.29
CA GLN A 265 -4.79 14.12 -27.47
C GLN A 265 -3.43 14.44 -26.86
N LEU A 266 -3.10 13.83 -25.72
CA LEU A 266 -1.79 14.04 -25.08
C LEU A 266 -0.63 13.47 -25.92
N GLY A 267 -0.85 12.33 -26.60
CA GLY A 267 0.19 11.69 -27.42
C GLY A 267 1.40 11.20 -26.59
N VAL A 268 1.19 10.92 -25.30
CA VAL A 268 2.23 10.51 -24.35
C VAL A 268 2.13 9.01 -24.07
N SER A 269 3.27 8.33 -23.89
CA SER A 269 3.30 6.90 -23.58
C SER A 269 2.71 6.58 -22.19
N LYS A 270 2.12 5.39 -22.03
CA LYS A 270 1.58 4.92 -20.74
C LYS A 270 2.62 4.98 -19.61
N SER A 271 3.89 4.69 -19.90
CA SER A 271 4.99 4.77 -18.92
C SER A 271 5.19 6.18 -18.33
N LYS A 272 4.97 7.22 -19.14
CA LYS A 272 4.99 8.61 -18.68
C LYS A 272 3.69 9.00 -17.98
N LEU A 273 2.55 8.55 -18.51
CA LEU A 273 1.23 8.84 -17.92
C LEU A 273 1.10 8.27 -16.50
N ARG A 274 1.61 7.06 -16.24
CA ARG A 274 1.57 6.43 -14.90
C ARG A 274 2.50 7.07 -13.87
N ALA A 275 3.39 7.97 -14.29
CA ALA A 275 4.34 8.56 -13.36
C ALA A 275 3.60 9.54 -12.44
N HIS A 276 3.56 9.23 -11.15
CA HIS A 276 2.83 10.03 -10.16
C HIS A 276 3.40 11.45 -10.03
N SER A 277 2.50 12.41 -9.84
CA SER A 277 2.81 13.81 -9.55
C SER A 277 3.43 14.02 -8.17
N ASP A 278 3.93 15.24 -7.95
CA ASP A 278 4.35 15.67 -6.61
C ASP A 278 3.13 15.98 -5.74
N TYR A 279 2.16 16.71 -6.30
CA TYR A 279 0.94 17.13 -5.64
C TYR A 279 -0.32 16.88 -6.50
N TYR A 280 -1.48 17.06 -5.89
CA TYR A 280 -2.78 16.95 -6.53
C TYR A 280 -3.21 18.26 -7.20
N PHE A 281 -2.54 18.62 -8.31
CA PHE A 281 -2.69 19.91 -8.96
C PHE A 281 -3.91 20.03 -9.91
N ASN A 282 -4.63 18.93 -10.18
CA ASN A 282 -5.82 18.95 -11.05
C ASN A 282 -7.10 18.84 -10.22
N ASP A 283 -7.82 19.95 -10.09
CA ASP A 283 -9.02 20.05 -9.25
C ASP A 283 -10.17 19.15 -9.74
N THR A 284 -10.33 18.99 -11.05
CA THR A 284 -11.36 18.11 -11.61
C THR A 284 -11.12 16.65 -11.22
N LEU A 285 -9.86 16.20 -11.27
CA LEU A 285 -9.50 14.84 -10.84
C LEU A 285 -9.56 14.67 -9.32
N ASN A 286 -9.33 15.75 -8.55
CA ASN A 286 -9.54 15.74 -7.11
C ASN A 286 -11.02 15.55 -6.76
N GLU A 287 -11.94 16.27 -7.43
CA GLU A 287 -13.39 16.08 -7.26
C GLU A 287 -13.81 14.67 -7.62
N TRP A 288 -13.28 14.15 -8.73
CA TRP A 288 -13.52 12.79 -9.18
C TRP A 288 -13.13 11.75 -8.13
N ALA A 289 -11.90 11.81 -7.61
CA ALA A 289 -11.45 10.86 -6.58
C ALA A 289 -12.29 10.97 -5.30
N LEU A 290 -12.64 12.18 -4.87
CA LEU A 290 -13.45 12.40 -3.66
C LEU A 290 -14.93 12.03 -3.84
N SER A 291 -15.41 11.84 -5.07
CA SER A 291 -16.79 11.39 -5.32
C SER A 291 -17.05 9.94 -4.88
N PHE A 292 -15.99 9.13 -4.66
CA PHE A 292 -16.07 7.76 -4.15
C PHE A 292 -16.31 7.73 -2.62
N GLN A 293 -17.44 8.27 -2.16
CA GLN A 293 -17.75 8.51 -0.74
C GLN A 293 -17.80 7.24 0.13
N ASP A 294 -17.94 6.06 -0.46
CA ASP A 294 -17.92 4.77 0.25
C ASP A 294 -16.51 4.24 0.56
N PHE A 295 -15.46 4.89 0.04
CA PHE A 295 -14.08 4.41 0.12
C PHE A 295 -13.23 5.24 1.08
N ASP A 296 -12.22 4.62 1.70
CA ASP A 296 -11.04 5.35 2.14
C ASP A 296 -10.05 5.45 0.97
N ILE A 297 -9.29 6.53 0.88
CA ILE A 297 -8.42 6.80 -0.27
C ILE A 297 -6.97 6.77 0.19
N MET A 298 -6.16 5.87 -0.37
CA MET A 298 -4.71 5.93 -0.25
C MET A 298 -4.17 6.92 -1.29
N CYS A 299 -3.57 8.01 -0.83
CA CYS A 299 -2.97 9.02 -1.69
C CYS A 299 -1.56 8.60 -2.14
N GLU A 300 -1.40 8.39 -3.44
CA GLU A 300 -0.23 7.81 -4.10
C GLU A 300 0.57 8.88 -4.86
N VAL A 301 1.00 9.96 -4.21
CA VAL A 301 1.82 11.03 -4.83
C VAL A 301 3.17 11.18 -4.13
N LYS A 302 4.14 11.88 -4.74
CA LYS A 302 5.52 11.91 -4.24
C LYS A 302 5.67 12.69 -2.93
N MET A 303 4.85 13.72 -2.70
CA MET A 303 4.91 14.55 -1.48
C MET A 303 4.08 14.03 -0.31
N LYS A 304 3.60 12.77 -0.39
CA LYS A 304 3.10 11.98 0.74
C LYS A 304 2.03 12.70 1.58
N ASN A 305 2.25 12.79 2.90
CA ASN A 305 1.34 13.39 3.85
C ASN A 305 1.06 14.87 3.54
N LEU A 306 2.02 15.62 2.98
CA LEU A 306 1.84 17.03 2.65
C LEU A 306 0.80 17.21 1.54
N ALA A 307 0.92 16.42 0.46
CA ALA A 307 -0.05 16.46 -0.64
C ALA A 307 -1.44 15.96 -0.21
N ARG A 308 -1.47 14.91 0.61
CA ARG A 308 -2.71 14.43 1.24
C ARG A 308 -3.36 15.51 2.11
N GLU A 309 -2.58 16.22 2.93
CA GLU A 309 -3.08 17.30 3.78
C GLU A 309 -3.62 18.47 2.96
N GLN A 310 -2.95 18.83 1.87
CA GLN A 310 -3.47 19.84 0.93
C GLN A 310 -4.80 19.40 0.31
N LEU A 311 -4.90 18.15 -0.16
CA LEU A 311 -6.15 17.58 -0.69
C LEU A 311 -7.26 17.60 0.36
N TYR A 312 -6.94 17.26 1.62
CA TYR A 312 -7.89 17.32 2.73
C TYR A 312 -8.41 18.74 3.00
N GLN A 313 -7.52 19.74 3.06
CA GLN A 313 -7.94 21.12 3.29
C GLN A 313 -8.81 21.64 2.14
N TRP A 314 -8.44 21.34 0.91
CA TRP A 314 -9.24 21.65 -0.27
C TRP A 314 -10.61 20.97 -0.20
N ALA A 315 -10.65 19.67 0.11
CA ALA A 315 -11.90 18.91 0.26
C ALA A 315 -12.84 19.50 1.32
N LYS A 316 -12.29 19.97 2.45
CA LYS A 316 -13.07 20.66 3.49
C LYS A 316 -13.66 21.98 3.01
N GLN A 317 -12.89 22.78 2.28
CA GLN A 317 -13.38 24.04 1.70
C GLN A 317 -14.53 23.78 0.71
N GLN A 318 -14.46 22.69 -0.03
CA GLN A 318 -15.50 22.24 -0.97
C GLN A 318 -16.64 21.44 -0.30
N GLN A 319 -16.65 21.31 1.03
CA GLN A 319 -17.64 20.52 1.80
C GLN A 319 -17.75 19.04 1.36
N ARG A 320 -16.67 18.46 0.84
CA ARG A 320 -16.60 17.06 0.38
C ARG A 320 -16.23 16.08 1.50
N ILE A 321 -15.62 16.56 2.58
CA ILE A 321 -15.26 15.78 3.77
C ILE A 321 -15.72 16.58 5.00
N ALA A 322 -16.36 15.88 5.95
CA ALA A 322 -16.82 16.43 7.22
C ALA A 322 -15.68 16.65 8.22
#